data_AF-A0A8S1GST5-F1
#
_entry.id   AF-A0A8S1GST5-F1
#
_cell.length_a   1.000
_cell.length_b   1.000
_cell.length_c   1.000
_cell.angle_alpha   90.00
_cell.angle_beta   90.00
_cell.angle_gamma   90.00
#
_symmetry.space_group_name_H-M   'P 1'
#
loop_
_entity.id
_entity.type
_entity.pdbx_description
1 polymer ?
#
loop_
_entity_poly.entity_id
_entity_poly.type
_entity_poly.pdbx_seq_one_letter_code
_entity_poly.pdbx_strand_id
1 'polypeptide(L)'
;MLRLAELSFNARTDIDFDVLLGTRDLPPMERATVLWNLNRIVCDEMKLGYMIMLAGTNSLNFGVYEAISDSMKVPLIDWEMSNKRPSGKRSSLMTYSVRPPIDQLLVDYIMYKGWRNIVYIHDGANDFIEYET
;
A
#
# COMPACT_ATOMS: atom_id res chain seq x y z
N MET A 1 1.88 15.38 4.76
CA MET A 1 1.55 14.77 6.07
C MET A 1 2.74 14.04 6.71
N LEU A 2 3.48 13.19 5.97
CA LEU A 2 4.60 12.41 6.53
C LEU A 2 5.71 13.25 7.20
N ARG A 3 6.05 14.43 6.68
CA ARG A 3 7.05 15.33 7.28
C ARG A 3 6.66 15.85 8.67
N LEU A 4 5.37 16.07 8.93
CA LEU A 4 4.91 16.47 10.25
C LEU A 4 5.04 15.32 11.26
N ALA A 5 4.80 14.08 10.81
CA ALA A 5 4.96 12.90 11.65
C ALA A 5 6.43 12.67 12.04
N GLU A 6 7.36 12.83 11.11
CA GLU A 6 8.81 12.81 11.38
C GLU A 6 9.20 13.85 12.43
N LEU A 7 8.81 15.11 12.24
CA LEU A 7 9.11 16.19 13.19
C LEU A 7 8.51 15.93 14.57
N SER A 8 7.26 15.45 14.62
CA SER A 8 6.59 15.15 15.88
C SER A 8 7.22 13.97 16.61
N PHE A 9 7.70 12.96 15.87
CA PHE A 9 8.40 11.82 16.44
C PHE A 9 9.76 12.22 17.02
N ASN A 10 10.58 12.96 16.25
CA ASN A 10 11.91 13.37 16.69
C ASN A 10 11.88 14.47 17.77
N ALA A 11 10.74 15.14 17.98
CA ALA A 11 10.56 16.08 19.08
C ALA A 11 10.32 15.39 20.43
N ARG A 12 10.09 14.07 20.45
CA ARG A 12 9.88 13.32 21.69
C ARG A 12 11.19 13.13 22.45
N THR A 13 11.10 13.21 23.77
CA THR A 13 12.25 13.04 24.68
C THR A 13 12.34 11.64 25.28
N ASP A 14 11.37 10.77 24.98
CA ASP A 14 11.27 9.41 25.50
C ASP A 14 11.69 8.34 24.48
N ILE A 15 12.47 8.72 23.45
CA ILE A 15 12.97 7.84 22.40
C ILE A 15 14.46 8.10 22.18
N ASP A 16 15.26 7.04 22.03
CA ASP A 16 16.72 7.10 21.91
C ASP A 16 17.24 7.19 20.46
N PHE A 17 16.37 7.42 19.49
CA PHE A 17 16.74 7.46 18.07
C PHE A 17 15.87 8.45 17.29
N ASP A 18 16.48 9.03 16.25
CA ASP A 18 15.80 9.86 15.27
C ASP A 18 15.35 9.02 14.07
N VAL A 19 14.22 9.42 13.50
CA VAL A 19 13.73 8.91 12.21
C VAL A 19 14.04 9.94 11.13
N LEU A 20 14.61 9.48 10.02
CA LEU A 20 14.80 10.28 8.82
C LEU A 20 13.93 9.73 7.68
N LEU A 21 13.09 10.59 7.11
CA LEU A 21 12.29 10.21 5.95
C LEU A 21 12.96 10.67 4.64
N GLY A 22 13.30 9.69 3.80
CA GLY A 22 13.60 9.92 2.39
C GLY A 22 12.31 10.06 1.59
N THR A 23 12.19 11.12 0.79
CA THR A 23 11.03 11.33 -0.08
C THR A 23 11.49 11.51 -1.51
N ARG A 24 10.88 10.75 -2.43
CA ARG A 24 11.13 10.86 -3.86
C ARG A 24 9.83 11.16 -4.59
N ASP A 25 9.77 12.33 -5.21
CA ASP A 25 8.67 12.66 -6.12
C ASP A 25 8.84 11.86 -7.41
N LEU A 26 7.80 11.11 -7.76
CA LEU A 26 7.80 10.30 -8.97
C LEU A 26 7.51 11.22 -10.17
N PRO A 27 8.36 11.19 -11.22
CA PRO A 27 8.07 11.93 -12.44
C PRO A 27 6.79 11.37 -13.11
N PRO A 28 6.14 12.14 -13.99
CA PRO A 28 5.08 11.59 -14.83
C PRO A 28 5.65 10.46 -15.68
N MET A 29 5.04 9.28 -15.60
CA MET A 29 5.47 8.08 -16.33
C MET A 29 4.39 7.62 -17.29
N GLU A 30 4.78 7.22 -18.49
CA GLU A 30 3.87 6.63 -19.46
C GLU A 30 3.45 5.22 -19.03
N ARG A 31 2.16 4.89 -19.20
CA ARG A 31 1.60 3.59 -18.76
C ARG A 31 2.40 2.37 -19.23
N ALA A 32 2.95 2.41 -20.44
CA ALA A 32 3.73 1.30 -21.00
C ALA A 32 5.06 1.04 -20.26
N THR A 33 5.63 2.06 -19.62
CA THR A 33 6.96 1.99 -19.00
C THR A 33 6.95 2.24 -17.49
N VAL A 34 5.79 2.57 -16.90
CA VAL A 34 5.60 2.84 -15.47
C VAL A 34 6.24 1.77 -14.59
N LEU A 35 5.97 0.49 -14.82
CA LEU A 35 6.45 -0.58 -13.93
C LEU A 35 7.98 -0.67 -13.90
N TRP A 36 8.61 -0.58 -15.08
CA TRP A 36 10.06 -0.63 -15.20
C TRP A 36 10.73 0.60 -14.59
N ASN A 37 10.22 1.79 -14.94
CA ASN A 37 10.76 3.05 -14.44
C ASN A 37 10.62 3.17 -12.92
N LEU A 38 9.48 2.72 -12.38
CA LEU A 38 9.25 2.68 -10.95
C LEU A 38 10.20 1.72 -10.25
N ASN A 39 10.35 0.49 -10.77
CA ASN A 39 11.27 -0.49 -10.20
C ASN A 39 12.70 0.07 -10.13
N ARG A 40 13.16 0.74 -11.20
CA ARG A 40 14.48 1.38 -11.22
C ARG A 40 14.61 2.46 -10.14
N ILE A 41 13.63 3.36 -10.04
CA ILE A 41 13.67 4.47 -9.08
C ILE A 41 13.67 3.95 -7.63
N VAL A 42 12.79 2.99 -7.31
CA VAL A 42 12.73 2.41 -5.97
C VAL A 42 14.06 1.72 -5.64
N CYS A 43 14.60 0.92 -6.56
CA CYS A 43 15.91 0.30 -6.36
C CYS A 43 17.04 1.32 -6.16
N ASP A 44 17.02 2.45 -6.87
CA ASP A 44 18.01 3.52 -6.72
C ASP A 44 17.92 4.19 -5.34
N GLU A 45 16.71 4.44 -4.83
CA GLU A 45 16.51 4.94 -3.46
C GLU A 45 16.95 3.91 -2.42
N MET A 46 16.64 2.63 -2.62
CA MET A 46 17.00 1.57 -1.69
C MET A 46 18.53 1.37 -1.54
N LYS A 47 19.33 1.82 -2.52
CA LYS A 47 20.80 1.86 -2.39
C LYS A 47 21.28 2.79 -1.27
N LEU A 48 20.47 3.77 -0.88
CA LEU A 48 20.78 4.68 0.23
C LEU A 48 20.63 4.01 1.61
N GLY A 49 20.06 2.80 1.67
CA GLY A 49 20.00 2.00 2.90
C GLY A 49 18.76 2.24 3.77
N TYR A 50 17.60 2.49 3.16
CA TYR A 50 16.35 2.62 3.91
C TYR A 50 15.95 1.29 4.57
N MET A 51 15.44 1.38 5.80
CA MET A 51 14.96 0.22 6.57
C MET A 51 13.50 -0.14 6.27
N ILE A 52 12.70 0.82 5.81
CA ILE A 52 11.26 0.67 5.59
C ILE A 52 10.88 1.45 4.33
N MET A 53 10.00 0.87 3.51
CA MET A 53 9.37 1.56 2.38
C MET A 53 7.96 2.01 2.78
N LEU A 54 7.65 3.29 2.53
CA LEU A 54 6.31 3.84 2.70
C LEU A 54 5.77 4.25 1.32
N ALA A 55 4.64 3.68 0.89
CA ALA A 55 4.06 4.04 -0.41
C ALA A 55 2.52 4.04 -0.39
N GLY A 56 1.93 4.96 -1.12
CA GLY A 56 0.50 4.93 -1.46
C GLY A 56 0.37 4.28 -2.82
N THR A 57 0.07 2.99 -2.83
CA THR A 57 0.08 2.22 -4.08
C THR A 57 -1.31 2.19 -4.73
N ASN A 58 -1.36 1.65 -5.94
CA ASN A 58 -2.57 1.32 -6.66
C ASN A 58 -2.42 -0.10 -7.25
N SER A 59 -3.51 -0.64 -7.80
CA SER A 59 -3.53 -1.98 -8.39
C SER A 59 -2.46 -2.22 -9.46
N LEU A 60 -2.05 -1.16 -10.19
CA LEU A 60 -1.03 -1.25 -11.23
C LEU A 60 0.38 -1.38 -10.64
N ASN A 61 0.74 -0.55 -9.66
CA ASN A 61 2.11 -0.41 -9.17
C ASN A 61 2.42 -1.22 -7.91
N PHE A 62 1.40 -1.68 -7.18
CA PHE A 62 1.55 -2.44 -5.94
C PHE A 62 2.47 -3.64 -6.08
N GLY A 63 2.31 -4.41 -7.17
CA GLY A 63 3.11 -5.61 -7.42
C GLY A 63 4.62 -5.34 -7.55
N VAL A 64 5.02 -4.13 -7.96
CA VAL A 64 6.44 -3.74 -8.03
C VAL A 64 7.01 -3.55 -6.63
N TYR A 65 6.33 -2.75 -5.79
CA TYR A 65 6.77 -2.49 -4.43
C TYR A 65 6.82 -3.78 -3.60
N GLU A 66 5.81 -4.61 -3.74
CA GLU A 66 5.70 -5.88 -3.04
C GLU A 66 6.81 -6.87 -3.45
N ALA A 67 7.11 -6.98 -4.75
CA ALA A 67 8.19 -7.82 -5.23
C ALA A 67 9.56 -7.36 -4.71
N ILE A 68 9.81 -6.04 -4.67
CA ILE A 68 11.05 -5.47 -4.11
C ILE A 68 11.11 -5.75 -2.61
N SER A 69 10.01 -5.52 -1.89
CA SER A 69 9.87 -5.74 -0.46
C SER A 69 10.19 -7.19 -0.06
N ASP A 70 9.58 -8.16 -0.75
CA ASP A 70 9.80 -9.58 -0.51
C ASP A 70 11.22 -10.03 -0.88
N SER A 71 11.82 -9.44 -1.92
CA SER A 71 13.16 -9.80 -2.40
C SER A 71 14.26 -9.22 -1.50
N MET A 72 14.14 -7.96 -1.10
CA MET A 72 15.12 -7.26 -0.28
C MET A 72 14.92 -7.47 1.23
N LYS A 73 13.81 -8.11 1.64
CA LYS A 73 13.41 -8.25 3.05
C LYS A 73 13.27 -6.90 3.75
N VAL A 74 12.71 -5.94 3.03
CA VAL A 74 12.43 -4.59 3.53
C VAL A 74 10.93 -4.43 3.65
N PRO A 75 10.39 -4.11 4.84
CA PRO A 75 8.97 -3.96 5.03
C PRO A 75 8.41 -2.80 4.19
N LEU A 76 7.35 -3.10 3.45
CA LEU A 76 6.50 -2.14 2.74
C LEU A 76 5.28 -1.83 3.62
N ILE A 77 5.09 -0.55 3.94
CA ILE A 77 3.88 -0.05 4.59
C ILE A 77 3.07 0.72 3.56
N ASP A 78 1.87 0.22 3.26
CA ASP A 78 0.94 0.77 2.31
C ASP A 78 -0.28 1.40 3.00
N TRP A 79 -0.65 2.62 2.63
CA TRP A 79 -1.83 3.30 3.17
C TRP A 79 -3.02 3.37 2.20
N GLU A 80 -2.85 2.96 0.94
CA GLU A 80 -3.90 3.04 -0.08
C GLU A 80 -4.56 1.69 -0.36
N MET A 81 -3.81 0.58 -0.47
CA MET A 81 -4.41 -0.73 -0.70
C MET A 81 -4.60 -1.50 0.61
N SER A 82 -5.80 -2.01 0.88
CA SER A 82 -6.01 -2.98 1.98
C SER A 82 -5.38 -4.32 1.61
N ASN A 83 -4.73 -5.01 2.55
CA ASN A 83 -3.96 -6.25 2.33
C ASN A 83 -4.83 -7.50 2.04
N LYS A 84 -5.82 -7.37 1.16
CA LYS A 84 -6.63 -8.46 0.65
C LYS A 84 -6.13 -8.80 -0.75
N ARG A 85 -5.29 -9.82 -0.83
CA ARG A 85 -4.96 -10.47 -2.11
C ARG A 85 -6.07 -11.47 -2.47
N PRO A 86 -6.35 -11.67 -3.76
CA PRO A 86 -7.23 -12.75 -4.21
C PRO A 86 -6.74 -14.09 -3.67
N SER A 87 -7.70 -14.93 -3.28
CA SER A 87 -7.53 -16.28 -2.75
C SER A 87 -6.50 -17.07 -3.58
N GLY A 88 -5.45 -17.59 -2.92
CA GLY A 88 -4.50 -18.53 -3.53
C GLY A 88 -3.05 -18.04 -3.67
N LYS A 89 -2.76 -16.74 -3.56
CA LYS A 89 -1.37 -16.24 -3.50
C LYS A 89 -0.86 -16.17 -2.06
N ARG A 90 0.32 -16.77 -1.79
CA ARG A 90 1.01 -16.66 -0.49
C ARG A 90 1.13 -15.19 -0.09
N SER A 91 0.62 -14.80 1.07
CA SER A 91 0.77 -13.43 1.59
C SER A 91 2.25 -13.03 1.63
N SER A 92 2.58 -11.83 1.18
CA SER A 92 3.92 -11.26 1.34
C SER A 92 4.20 -11.13 2.83
N LEU A 93 5.34 -11.65 3.28
CA LEU A 93 5.75 -11.52 4.69
C LEU A 93 6.28 -10.12 5.00
N MET A 94 6.50 -9.30 3.98
CA MET A 94 7.12 -7.98 4.10
C MET A 94 6.13 -6.84 3.79
N THR A 95 4.87 -7.14 3.43
CA THR A 95 3.90 -6.10 3.07
C THR A 95 2.81 -5.95 4.14
N TYR A 96 2.64 -4.73 4.61
CA TYR A 96 1.69 -4.35 5.64
C TYR A 96 0.81 -3.22 5.14
N SER A 97 -0.50 -3.36 5.31
CA SER A 97 -1.46 -2.29 4.99
C SER A 97 -1.95 -1.60 6.25
N VAL A 98 -1.96 -0.28 6.22
CA VAL A 98 -2.59 0.59 7.23
C VAL A 98 -4.09 0.75 6.92
N ARG A 99 -4.51 0.57 5.66
CA ARG A 99 -5.91 0.70 5.27
C ARG A 99 -6.71 -0.52 5.77
N PRO A 100 -7.73 -0.31 6.61
CA PRO A 100 -8.58 -1.40 7.06
C PRO A 100 -9.37 -2.00 5.88
N PRO A 101 -9.71 -3.29 5.94
CA PRO A 101 -10.57 -3.91 4.94
C PRO A 101 -11.99 -3.32 5.01
N ILE A 102 -12.54 -2.92 3.86
CA ILE A 102 -13.84 -2.22 3.79
C ILE A 102 -15.01 -3.19 3.50
N ASP A 103 -14.74 -4.36 2.91
CA ASP A 103 -15.79 -5.27 2.44
C ASP A 103 -16.73 -5.70 3.57
N GLN A 104 -16.17 -6.02 4.74
CA GLN A 104 -16.97 -6.43 5.90
C GLN A 104 -17.87 -5.29 6.38
N LEU A 105 -17.34 -4.06 6.42
CA LEU A 105 -18.11 -2.89 6.82
C LEU A 105 -19.28 -2.62 5.86
N LEU A 106 -19.07 -2.82 4.56
CA LEU A 106 -20.14 -2.68 3.56
C LEU A 106 -21.24 -3.72 3.77
N VAL A 107 -20.86 -4.99 3.98
CA VAL A 107 -21.81 -6.08 4.23
C VAL A 107 -22.60 -5.84 5.52
N ASP A 108 -21.92 -5.50 6.60
CA ASP A 108 -22.56 -5.22 7.89
C ASP A 108 -23.52 -4.02 7.78
N TYR A 109 -23.15 -2.99 7.02
CA TYR A 109 -23.99 -1.83 6.79
C TYR A 109 -25.24 -2.14 5.97
N ILE A 110 -25.12 -2.96 4.93
CA ILE A 110 -26.25 -3.44 4.12
C ILE A 110 -27.23 -4.23 5.00
N MET A 111 -26.70 -5.16 5.80
CA MET A 111 -27.51 -5.96 6.74
C MET A 111 -28.21 -5.07 7.76
N TYR A 112 -27.49 -4.10 8.35
CA TYR A 112 -28.04 -3.16 9.32
C TYR A 112 -29.16 -2.30 8.74
N LYS A 113 -29.04 -1.85 7.49
CA LYS A 113 -30.07 -1.05 6.81
C LYS A 113 -31.25 -1.89 6.29
N GLY A 114 -31.14 -3.22 6.30
CA GLY A 114 -32.17 -4.13 5.79
C GLY A 114 -32.42 -3.97 4.28
N TRP A 115 -31.42 -3.53 3.51
CA TRP A 115 -31.55 -3.35 2.07
C TRP A 115 -31.63 -4.71 1.37
N ARG A 116 -32.71 -4.92 0.61
CA ARG A 116 -32.95 -6.16 -0.15
C ARG A 116 -32.65 -6.03 -1.65
N ASN A 117 -32.79 -4.81 -2.18
CA ASN A 117 -32.51 -4.48 -3.58
C ASN A 117 -31.43 -3.40 -3.60
N ILE A 118 -30.29 -3.71 -4.21
CA ILE A 118 -29.09 -2.86 -4.19
C ILE A 118 -28.61 -2.71 -5.62
N VAL A 119 -28.31 -1.46 -6.00
CA VAL A 119 -27.59 -1.18 -7.24
C VAL A 119 -26.15 -0.89 -6.86
N TYR A 120 -25.23 -1.73 -7.30
CA TYR A 120 -23.80 -1.56 -7.06
C TYR A 120 -23.15 -0.86 -8.25
N ILE A 121 -22.55 0.30 -8.01
CA ILE A 121 -21.82 1.08 -9.03
C ILE A 121 -20.37 1.15 -8.58
N HIS A 122 -19.45 0.75 -9.47
CA HIS A 122 -18.01 0.83 -9.24
C HIS A 122 -17.30 1.33 -10.49
N ASP A 123 -16.12 1.90 -10.31
CA ASP A 123 -15.28 2.49 -11.36
C ASP A 123 -14.32 1.47 -12.02
N GLY A 124 -14.37 0.21 -11.58
CA GLY A 124 -13.46 -0.85 -12.03
C GLY A 124 -12.00 -0.68 -11.58
N ALA A 125 -11.67 0.33 -10.77
CA ALA A 125 -10.30 0.55 -10.30
C ALA A 125 -9.96 -0.33 -9.08
N ASN A 126 -11.00 -0.70 -8.31
CA ASN A 126 -10.90 -1.67 -7.22
C ASN A 126 -11.32 -3.04 -7.76
N ASP A 127 -10.36 -3.83 -8.24
CA ASP A 127 -10.62 -5.23 -8.62
C ASP A 127 -11.21 -5.98 -7.42
N PHE A 128 -12.45 -6.43 -7.56
CA PHE A 128 -13.04 -7.35 -6.59
C PHE A 128 -12.40 -8.72 -6.77
N ILE A 129 -11.97 -9.29 -5.66
CA ILE A 129 -11.65 -10.71 -5.55
C ILE A 129 -12.94 -11.47 -5.90
N GLU A 130 -12.93 -12.20 -7.01
CA GLU A 130 -13.94 -13.22 -7.29
C GLU A 130 -13.87 -14.26 -6.15
N TYR A 131 -14.90 -14.30 -5.32
CA TYR A 131 -15.12 -15.45 -4.44
C TYR A 131 -15.68 -16.56 -5.31
N GLU A 132 -14.85 -17.54 -5.69
CA GLU A 132 -15.35 -18.83 -6.17
C GLU A 132 -16.21 -19.45 -5.07
N THR A 133 -17.49 -19.64 -5.37
CA THR A 133 -18.49 -20.36 -4.56
C THR A 133 -18.25 -21.86 -4.58
#